data_AF-A0A965T2B6-F1
#
_entry.id   AF-A0A965T2B6-F1
#
_cell.length_a   1.000
_cell.length_b   1.000
_cell.length_c   1.000
_cell.angle_alpha   90.00
_cell.angle_beta   90.00
_cell.angle_gamma   90.00
#
_symmetry.space_group_name_H-M   'P 1'
#
loop_
_entity.id
_entity.type
_entity.pdbx_description
1 polymer ?
#
loop_
_entity_poly.entity_id
_entity_poly.type
_entity_poly.pdbx_seq_one_letter_code
_entity_poly.pdbx_strand_id
1 'polypeptide(L)'
;EFISNIKNLIDEMKIKLPWLDKITIKRTMPDILDVEIEEYEPFAIWLSEDKKFIIDKDGNQIPFLDEYEQSQEFKNMIILSGKGANQNAKSLFNILAINSQISQDIYSANWVGNRRWDIRFYDGLIVKLPEIEISRAWQDLIKFYEVFKSDKAIKSIDLRISGKIYIQYFNKKSNEIKSLKS
;
A
#
# COMPACT_ATOMS: atom_id res chain seq x y z
N GLU A 1 41.53 -12.31 0.66
CA GLU A 1 40.76 -13.35 1.38
C GLU A 1 39.70 -12.75 2.29
N PHE A 2 40.05 -12.00 3.34
CA PHE A 2 39.09 -11.40 4.29
C PHE A 2 37.94 -10.59 3.65
N ILE A 3 38.25 -9.60 2.79
CA ILE A 3 37.21 -8.77 2.13
C ILE A 3 36.27 -9.62 1.26
N SER A 4 36.81 -10.63 0.57
CA SER A 4 36.01 -11.54 -0.25
C SER A 4 35.08 -12.41 0.61
N ASN A 5 35.58 -12.90 1.75
CA ASN A 5 34.79 -13.70 2.68
C ASN A 5 33.66 -12.88 3.32
N ILE A 6 33.93 -11.62 3.68
CA ILE A 6 32.92 -10.69 4.21
C ILE A 6 31.84 -10.39 3.16
N LYS A 7 32.23 -10.14 1.91
CA LYS A 7 31.26 -9.90 0.84
C LYS A 7 30.34 -11.11 0.65
N ASN A 8 30.91 -12.31 0.58
CA ASN A 8 30.12 -13.55 0.46
C ASN A 8 29.16 -13.74 1.65
N LEU A 9 29.62 -13.46 2.87
CA LEU A 9 28.77 -13.51 4.07
C LEU A 9 27.59 -12.51 3.98
N ILE A 10 27.85 -11.27 3.55
CA ILE A 10 26.80 -10.26 3.37
C ILE A 10 25.78 -10.73 2.32
N ASP A 11 26.24 -11.27 1.19
CA ASP A 11 25.36 -11.76 0.13
C ASP A 11 24.49 -12.94 0.63
N GLU A 12 25.08 -13.88 1.39
CA GLU A 12 24.33 -14.98 2.01
C GLU A 12 23.30 -14.49 3.04
N MET A 13 23.65 -13.49 3.87
CA MET A 13 22.73 -12.91 4.85
C MET A 13 21.56 -12.22 4.16
N LYS A 14 21.79 -11.46 3.08
CA LYS A 14 20.72 -10.81 2.31
C LYS A 14 19.75 -11.80 1.67
N ILE A 15 20.23 -12.97 1.25
CA ILE A 15 19.37 -14.04 0.73
C ILE A 15 18.50 -14.64 1.84
N LYS A 16 19.05 -14.85 3.04
CA LYS A 16 18.34 -15.46 4.16
C LYS A 16 17.41 -14.48 4.90
N LEU A 17 17.76 -13.19 4.91
CA LEU A 17 17.11 -12.13 5.66
C LEU A 17 16.74 -11.00 4.68
N PRO A 18 15.69 -11.18 3.85
CA PRO A 18 15.39 -10.25 2.77
C PRO A 18 14.85 -8.89 3.25
N TRP A 19 14.55 -8.75 4.54
CA TRP A 19 14.19 -7.48 5.19
C TRP A 19 15.41 -6.57 5.45
N LEU A 20 16.63 -7.05 5.19
CA LEU A 20 17.86 -6.28 5.32
C LEU A 20 18.11 -5.40 4.10
N ASP A 21 18.09 -4.07 4.30
CA ASP A 21 18.49 -3.11 3.28
C ASP A 21 20.02 -3.07 3.16
N LYS A 22 20.70 -2.87 4.29
CA LYS A 22 22.16 -2.67 4.31
C LYS A 22 22.82 -3.41 5.45
N ILE A 23 23.96 -4.02 5.15
CA ILE A 23 24.83 -4.70 6.11
C ILE A 23 26.22 -4.14 5.91
N THR A 24 26.80 -3.61 6.98
CA THR A 24 28.18 -3.11 6.99
C THR A 24 28.96 -3.90 8.02
N ILE A 25 29.97 -4.64 7.58
CA ILE A 25 30.86 -5.39 8.47
C ILE A 25 32.23 -4.71 8.47
N LYS A 26 32.67 -4.27 9.64
CA LYS A 26 33.98 -3.66 9.87
C LYS A 26 34.79 -4.56 10.80
N ARG A 27 36.11 -4.58 10.62
CA ARG A 27 37.01 -5.28 11.54
C ARG A 27 37.62 -4.27 12.50
N THR A 28 37.43 -4.51 13.79
CA THR A 28 38.07 -3.77 14.87
C THR A 28 39.10 -4.67 15.53
N MET A 29 40.33 -4.17 15.65
CA MET A 29 41.45 -4.96 16.14
C MET A 29 41.39 -5.18 17.67
N PRO A 30 41.95 -6.30 18.19
CA PRO A 30 42.62 -7.35 17.42
C PRO A 30 41.65 -8.32 16.69
N ASP A 31 40.52 -8.66 17.29
CA ASP A 31 39.65 -9.78 16.83
C ASP A 31 38.14 -9.50 16.97
N ILE A 32 37.71 -8.26 16.71
CA ILE A 32 36.30 -7.85 16.77
C ILE A 32 35.77 -7.61 15.34
N LEU A 33 34.55 -8.06 15.08
CA LEU A 33 33.79 -7.68 13.89
C LEU A 33 32.59 -6.84 14.33
N ASP A 34 32.56 -5.58 13.91
CA ASP A 34 31.43 -4.69 14.11
C ASP A 34 30.47 -4.87 12.93
N VAL A 35 29.23 -5.25 13.24
CA VAL A 35 28.17 -5.47 12.25
C VAL A 35 27.10 -4.41 12.46
N GLU A 36 26.99 -3.49 11.51
CA GLU A 36 25.91 -2.50 11.44
C GLU A 36 24.88 -2.98 10.43
N ILE A 37 23.60 -2.96 10.83
CA ILE A 37 22.48 -3.45 10.04
C ILE A 37 21.43 -2.33 9.92
N GLU A 38 20.95 -2.10 8.70
CA GLU A 38 19.81 -1.24 8.41
C GLU A 38 18.71 -2.09 7.75
N GLU A 39 17.50 -1.99 8.28
CA GLU A 39 16.33 -2.75 7.84
C GLU A 39 15.47 -1.90 6.89
N TYR A 40 14.75 -2.55 5.98
CA TYR A 40 13.68 -1.87 5.25
C TYR A 40 12.56 -1.47 6.20
N GLU A 41 12.12 -0.22 6.12
CA GLU A 41 10.92 0.25 6.83
C GLU A 41 9.66 -0.13 6.04
N PRO A 42 8.79 -1.00 6.58
CA PRO A 42 7.56 -1.39 5.91
C PRO A 42 6.62 -0.21 5.67
N PHE A 43 6.16 -0.07 4.45
CA PHE A 43 5.34 1.07 4.01
C PHE A 43 3.95 0.66 3.53
N ALA A 44 3.87 -0.42 2.77
CA ALA A 44 2.61 -0.99 2.29
C ALA A 44 2.80 -2.47 1.92
N ILE A 45 1.68 -3.15 1.66
CA ILE A 45 1.69 -4.46 1.02
C ILE A 45 1.41 -4.29 -0.46
N TRP A 46 2.15 -4.93 -1.35
CA TRP A 46 1.87 -4.95 -2.79
C TRP A 46 1.53 -6.36 -3.27
N LEU A 47 0.36 -6.49 -3.90
CA LEU A 47 -0.09 -7.68 -4.60
C LEU A 47 0.23 -7.53 -6.09
N SER A 48 1.13 -8.38 -6.56
CA SER A 48 1.51 -8.46 -7.97
C SER A 48 1.33 -9.88 -8.45
N GLU A 49 0.44 -10.08 -9.42
CA GLU A 49 0.02 -11.41 -9.89
C GLU A 49 -0.50 -12.22 -8.70
N ASP A 50 0.14 -13.35 -8.39
CA ASP A 50 -0.21 -14.23 -7.27
C ASP A 50 0.77 -14.14 -6.10
N LYS A 51 1.56 -13.05 -6.04
CA LYS A 51 2.59 -12.83 -5.01
C LYS A 51 2.32 -11.58 -4.19
N LYS A 52 2.72 -11.66 -2.92
CA LYS A 52 2.64 -10.58 -1.93
C LYS A 52 4.04 -10.12 -1.58
N PHE A 53 4.22 -8.81 -1.51
CA PHE A 53 5.47 -8.17 -1.11
C PHE A 53 5.16 -7.13 -0.05
N ILE A 54 6.04 -6.99 0.94
CA ILE A 54 6.16 -5.74 1.68
C ILE A 54 6.92 -4.79 0.76
N ILE A 55 6.51 -3.53 0.74
CA ILE A 55 7.27 -2.49 0.06
C ILE A 55 7.68 -1.42 1.06
N ASP A 56 8.82 -0.77 0.80
CA ASP A 56 9.23 0.43 1.51
C ASP A 56 8.71 1.70 0.79
N LYS A 57 9.05 2.87 1.34
CA LYS A 57 8.66 4.19 0.80
C LYS A 57 9.22 4.50 -0.59
N ASP A 58 10.29 3.82 -0.99
CA ASP A 58 10.98 4.03 -2.26
C ASP A 58 10.58 2.95 -3.30
N GLY A 59 9.71 2.02 -2.90
CA GLY A 59 9.11 1.01 -3.77
C GLY A 59 9.95 -0.27 -3.90
N ASN A 60 10.99 -0.44 -3.06
CA ASN A 60 11.75 -1.67 -2.95
C ASN A 60 10.84 -2.79 -2.44
N GLN A 61 11.10 -4.02 -2.88
CA GLN A 61 10.22 -5.16 -2.62
C GLN A 61 10.91 -6.15 -1.69
N ILE A 62 10.28 -6.43 -0.56
CA ILE A 62 10.66 -7.49 0.35
C ILE A 62 9.63 -8.61 0.20
N PRO A 63 10.05 -9.86 -0.12
CA PRO A 63 9.17 -11.01 -0.15
C PRO A 63 8.34 -11.12 1.14
N PHE A 64 7.03 -11.29 1.01
CA PHE A 64 6.17 -11.51 2.16
C PHE A 64 6.27 -12.98 2.59
N LEU A 65 6.75 -13.22 3.81
CA LEU A 65 6.90 -14.56 4.39
C LEU A 65 5.63 -14.98 5.14
N ASP A 66 5.35 -16.29 5.21
CA ASP A 66 4.13 -16.82 5.86
C ASP A 66 4.01 -16.39 7.34
N GLU A 67 5.14 -16.25 8.04
CA GLU A 67 5.20 -15.76 9.43
C GLU A 67 4.64 -14.33 9.59
N TYR A 68 4.67 -13.53 8.53
CA TYR A 68 4.16 -12.16 8.54
C TYR A 68 2.62 -12.08 8.49
N GLU A 69 1.92 -13.14 8.08
CA GLU A 69 0.45 -13.12 8.00
C GLU A 69 -0.22 -12.85 9.36
N GLN A 70 0.42 -13.27 10.46
CA GLN A 70 -0.13 -13.08 11.80
C GLN A 70 0.27 -11.76 12.45
N SER A 71 1.29 -11.07 11.94
CA SER A 71 1.80 -9.82 12.51
C SER A 71 0.76 -8.70 12.42
N GLN A 72 0.54 -8.02 13.55
CA GLN A 72 -0.40 -6.92 13.62
C GLN A 72 0.08 -5.69 12.84
N GLU A 73 1.39 -5.54 12.68
CA GLU A 73 2.03 -4.48 11.89
C GLU A 73 1.55 -4.53 10.44
N PHE A 74 1.59 -5.71 9.81
CA PHE A 74 1.26 -5.88 8.40
C PHE A 74 -0.25 -5.96 8.14
N LYS A 75 -1.04 -6.40 9.12
CA LYS A 75 -2.51 -6.51 8.99
C LYS A 75 -3.21 -5.17 8.72
N ASN A 76 -2.64 -4.08 9.22
CA ASN A 76 -3.23 -2.75 9.10
C ASN A 76 -2.66 -1.94 7.92
N MET A 77 -1.73 -2.49 7.15
CA MET A 77 -1.14 -1.80 6.01
C MET A 77 -2.10 -1.77 4.82
N ILE A 78 -2.09 -0.64 4.11
CA ILE A 78 -2.84 -0.52 2.85
C ILE A 78 -2.29 -1.53 1.84
N ILE A 79 -3.20 -2.26 1.22
CA ILE A 79 -2.87 -3.22 0.17
C ILE A 79 -2.89 -2.50 -1.19
N LEU A 80 -1.75 -2.49 -1.87
CA LEU A 80 -1.60 -1.99 -3.22
C LEU A 80 -1.74 -3.13 -4.23
N SER A 81 -2.31 -2.84 -5.39
CA SER A 81 -2.42 -3.80 -6.49
C SER A 81 -2.22 -3.12 -7.83
N GLY A 82 -1.89 -3.90 -8.86
CA GLY A 82 -1.64 -3.40 -10.21
C GLY A 82 -0.15 -3.27 -10.54
N LYS A 83 0.18 -3.42 -11.81
CA LYS A 83 1.56 -3.42 -12.31
C LYS A 83 2.22 -2.06 -12.08
N GLY A 84 3.30 -2.04 -11.29
CA GLY A 84 4.02 -0.80 -10.97
C GLY A 84 3.38 0.04 -9.86
N ALA A 85 2.41 -0.50 -9.11
CA ALA A 85 1.80 0.21 -7.98
C ALA A 85 2.83 0.54 -6.88
N ASN A 86 3.79 -0.35 -6.62
CA ASN A 86 4.88 -0.13 -5.67
C ASN A 86 5.70 1.14 -5.97
N GLN A 87 6.03 1.36 -7.24
CA GLN A 87 6.80 2.52 -7.68
C GLN A 87 6.00 3.84 -7.59
N ASN A 88 4.67 3.75 -7.54
CA ASN A 88 3.78 4.90 -7.45
C ASN A 88 3.18 5.08 -6.04
N ALA A 89 3.56 4.23 -5.08
CA ALA A 89 3.00 4.23 -3.73
C ALA A 89 3.28 5.56 -3.03
N LYS A 90 4.53 6.03 -3.05
CA LYS A 90 4.97 7.26 -2.38
C LYS A 90 4.10 8.47 -2.73
N SER A 91 3.81 8.64 -4.02
CA SER A 91 2.99 9.77 -4.50
C SER A 91 1.54 9.66 -4.01
N LEU A 92 0.96 8.46 -3.99
CA LEU A 92 -0.36 8.22 -3.42
C LEU A 92 -0.39 8.55 -1.92
N PHE A 93 0.54 8.00 -1.14
CA PHE A 93 0.56 8.20 0.31
C PHE A 93 0.78 9.67 0.71
N ASN A 94 1.56 10.44 -0.06
CA ASN A 94 1.67 11.89 0.13
C ASN A 94 0.31 12.60 0.01
N ILE A 95 -0.59 12.10 -0.86
CA ILE A 95 -1.94 12.65 -1.03
C ILE A 95 -2.84 12.20 0.14
N LEU A 96 -2.77 10.93 0.52
CA LEU A 96 -3.54 10.38 1.64
C LEU A 96 -3.20 11.12 2.95
N ALA A 97 -1.92 11.45 3.16
CA ALA A 97 -1.45 12.19 4.33
C ALA A 97 -2.09 13.57 4.52
N ILE A 98 -2.72 14.17 3.49
CA ILE A 98 -3.46 15.44 3.59
C ILE A 98 -4.59 15.32 4.62
N ASN A 99 -5.20 14.13 4.76
CA ASN A 99 -6.19 13.85 5.80
C ASN A 99 -6.01 12.42 6.33
N SER A 100 -5.38 12.31 7.51
CA SER A 100 -5.11 11.03 8.16
C SER A 100 -6.38 10.31 8.62
N GLN A 101 -7.44 11.05 8.98
CA GLN A 101 -8.69 10.47 9.46
C GLN A 101 -9.41 9.65 8.37
N ILE A 102 -9.52 10.18 7.15
CA ILE A 102 -10.09 9.44 6.02
C ILE A 102 -9.19 8.24 5.65
N SER A 103 -7.87 8.44 5.72
CA SER A 103 -6.90 7.43 5.33
C SER A 103 -6.92 6.18 6.21
N GLN A 104 -7.37 6.30 7.47
CA GLN A 104 -7.58 5.16 8.37
C GLN A 104 -8.69 4.21 7.89
N ASP A 105 -9.64 4.71 7.11
CA ASP A 105 -10.74 3.90 6.58
C ASP A 105 -10.36 3.20 5.25
N ILE A 106 -9.15 3.41 4.73
CA ILE A 106 -8.69 2.82 3.46
C ILE A 106 -8.20 1.39 3.70
N TYR A 107 -8.71 0.46 2.89
CA TYR A 107 -8.30 -0.93 2.89
C TYR A 107 -7.24 -1.22 1.81
N SER A 108 -7.49 -0.73 0.58
CA SER A 108 -6.61 -1.04 -0.55
C SER A 108 -6.63 0.05 -1.61
N ALA A 109 -5.59 0.12 -2.43
CA ALA A 109 -5.51 0.98 -3.60
C ALA A 109 -5.07 0.17 -4.83
N ASN A 110 -5.76 0.33 -5.94
CA ASN A 110 -5.47 -0.35 -7.20
C ASN A 110 -4.95 0.64 -8.24
N TRP A 111 -3.76 0.36 -8.78
CA TRP A 111 -3.16 1.11 -9.86
C TRP A 111 -3.67 0.61 -11.20
N VAL A 112 -4.55 1.39 -11.83
CA VAL A 112 -5.30 0.99 -13.01
C VAL A 112 -4.71 1.63 -14.27
N GLY A 113 -4.46 0.80 -15.28
CA GLY A 113 -4.04 1.27 -16.61
C GLY A 113 -2.73 2.07 -16.60
N ASN A 114 -1.86 1.80 -15.62
CA ASN A 114 -0.58 2.46 -15.40
C ASN A 114 -0.64 3.98 -15.20
N ARG A 115 -1.75 4.53 -14.70
CA ARG A 115 -1.91 6.00 -14.61
C ARG A 115 -2.83 6.54 -13.53
N ARG A 116 -3.67 5.72 -12.90
CA ARG A 116 -4.68 6.20 -11.95
C ARG A 116 -4.91 5.23 -10.81
N TRP A 117 -5.38 5.76 -9.70
CA TRP A 117 -5.71 4.99 -8.51
C TRP A 117 -7.22 4.83 -8.33
N ASP A 118 -7.66 3.59 -8.09
CA ASP A 118 -8.97 3.31 -7.52
C ASP A 118 -8.75 2.92 -6.04
N ILE A 119 -9.26 3.72 -5.10
CA ILE A 119 -9.14 3.52 -3.66
C ILE A 119 -10.36 2.76 -3.15
N ARG A 120 -10.16 1.76 -2.31
CA ARG A 120 -11.21 0.99 -1.66
C ARG A 120 -11.13 1.17 -0.16
N PHE A 121 -12.26 1.49 0.45
CA PHE A 121 -12.44 1.63 1.88
C PHE A 121 -12.89 0.31 2.52
N TYR A 122 -12.72 0.18 3.84
CA TYR A 122 -13.11 -1.02 4.59
C TYR A 122 -14.60 -1.36 4.48
N ASP A 123 -15.47 -0.36 4.33
CA ASP A 123 -16.91 -0.57 4.16
C ASP A 123 -17.32 -0.92 2.71
N GLY A 124 -16.34 -1.03 1.81
CA GLY A 124 -16.54 -1.44 0.43
C GLY A 124 -16.73 -0.28 -0.56
N LEU A 125 -16.80 0.98 -0.09
CA LEU A 125 -16.83 2.15 -0.97
C LEU A 125 -15.59 2.18 -1.87
N ILE A 126 -15.79 2.48 -3.16
CA ILE A 126 -14.71 2.66 -4.13
C ILE A 126 -14.66 4.11 -4.58
N VAL A 127 -13.52 4.77 -4.41
CA VAL A 127 -13.24 6.11 -4.95
C VAL A 127 -12.29 6.01 -6.14
N LYS A 128 -12.71 6.50 -7.31
CA LYS A 128 -11.87 6.51 -8.51
C LYS A 128 -11.22 7.87 -8.68
N LEU A 129 -9.90 7.91 -8.57
CA LEU A 129 -9.13 9.14 -8.68
C LEU A 129 -8.80 9.46 -10.15
N PRO A 130 -8.66 10.75 -10.50
CA PRO A 130 -8.15 11.15 -11.80
C PRO A 130 -6.68 10.75 -11.96
N GLU A 131 -6.17 10.84 -13.18
CA GLU A 131 -4.74 10.69 -13.49
C GLU A 131 -3.94 11.95 -13.10
N ILE A 132 -4.55 13.12 -13.31
CA ILE A 132 -3.98 14.43 -13.01
C ILE A 132 -4.77 15.12 -11.90
N GLU A 133 -4.14 16.06 -11.20
CA GLU A 133 -4.77 16.83 -10.11
C GLU A 133 -5.34 15.96 -8.97
N ILE A 134 -4.71 14.83 -8.67
CA ILE A 134 -5.20 13.89 -7.65
C ILE A 134 -5.40 14.57 -6.29
N SER A 135 -4.49 15.47 -5.91
CA SER A 135 -4.60 16.26 -4.67
C SER A 135 -5.89 17.10 -4.62
N ARG A 136 -6.26 17.75 -5.74
CA ARG A 136 -7.51 18.54 -5.81
C ARG A 136 -8.73 17.63 -5.68
N ALA A 137 -8.75 16.50 -6.38
CA ALA A 137 -9.83 15.52 -6.27
C ALA A 137 -9.95 14.95 -4.85
N TRP A 138 -8.83 14.66 -4.19
CA TRP A 138 -8.80 14.20 -2.81
C TRP A 138 -9.35 15.25 -1.83
N GLN A 139 -9.01 16.52 -2.02
CA GLN A 139 -9.59 17.62 -1.25
C GLN A 139 -11.11 17.74 -1.48
N ASP A 140 -11.58 17.55 -2.71
CA ASP A 140 -13.02 17.55 -2.98
C ASP A 140 -13.72 16.37 -2.30
N LEU A 141 -13.09 15.19 -2.25
CA LEU A 141 -13.61 14.07 -1.45
C LEU A 141 -13.70 14.44 0.03
N ILE A 142 -12.63 15.01 0.62
CA ILE A 142 -12.56 15.39 2.04
C ILE A 142 -13.76 16.28 2.43
N LYS A 143 -14.12 17.26 1.60
CA LYS A 143 -15.23 18.20 1.87
C LYS A 143 -16.58 17.51 2.06
N PHE A 144 -16.80 16.38 1.39
CA PHE A 144 -18.09 15.69 1.36
C PHE A 144 -18.04 14.29 1.97
N TYR A 145 -16.88 13.88 2.50
CA TYR A 145 -16.67 12.50 2.95
C TYR A 145 -17.62 12.08 4.06
N GLU A 146 -17.91 12.93 5.04
CA GLU A 146 -18.84 12.60 6.12
C GLU A 146 -20.27 12.31 5.61
N VAL A 147 -20.72 13.03 4.58
CA VAL A 147 -22.00 12.78 3.92
C VAL A 147 -21.97 11.43 3.21
N PHE A 148 -20.90 11.16 2.45
CA PHE A 148 -20.75 9.92 1.70
C PHE A 148 -20.58 8.69 2.59
N LYS A 149 -19.79 8.80 3.66
CA LYS A 149 -19.53 7.73 4.63
C LYS A 149 -20.79 7.30 5.37
N SER A 150 -21.70 8.24 5.60
CA SER A 150 -22.99 7.98 6.26
C SER A 150 -23.98 7.24 5.37
N ASP A 151 -23.91 7.44 4.05
CA ASP A 151 -24.80 6.78 3.08
C ASP A 151 -24.23 5.43 2.60
N LYS A 152 -24.59 4.37 3.31
CA LYS A 152 -24.19 3.00 2.98
C LYS A 152 -24.77 2.45 1.66
N ALA A 153 -25.67 3.18 1.00
CA ALA A 153 -26.15 2.81 -0.33
C ALA A 153 -25.18 3.22 -1.45
N ILE A 154 -24.20 4.10 -1.17
CA ILE A 154 -23.19 4.50 -2.14
C ILE A 154 -22.22 3.34 -2.38
N LYS A 155 -22.12 2.93 -3.64
CA LYS A 155 -21.20 1.89 -4.11
C LYS A 155 -19.85 2.48 -4.54
N SER A 156 -19.87 3.59 -5.26
CA SER A 156 -18.64 4.23 -5.71
C SER A 156 -18.79 5.71 -5.99
N ILE A 157 -17.70 6.45 -5.83
CA ILE A 157 -17.55 7.85 -6.18
C ILE A 157 -16.48 7.96 -7.27
N ASP A 158 -16.80 8.64 -8.36
CA ASP A 158 -15.91 8.85 -9.49
C ASP A 158 -15.52 10.32 -9.60
N LEU A 159 -14.22 10.59 -9.39
CA LEU A 159 -13.63 11.92 -9.37
C LEU A 159 -12.74 12.16 -10.61
N ARG A 160 -12.83 11.29 -11.62
CA ARG A 160 -11.94 11.34 -12.80
C ARG A 160 -12.16 12.56 -13.68
N ILE A 161 -13.33 13.18 -13.61
CA ILE A 161 -13.67 14.37 -14.40
C ILE A 161 -13.52 15.59 -13.50
N SER A 162 -12.62 16.50 -13.90
CA SER A 162 -12.36 17.72 -13.13
C SER A 162 -13.63 18.52 -12.86
N GLY A 163 -13.82 18.94 -11.61
CA GLY A 163 -15.00 19.66 -11.14
C GLY A 163 -16.31 18.87 -11.08
N LYS A 164 -16.31 17.55 -11.34
CA LYS A 164 -17.52 16.71 -11.29
C LYS A 164 -17.33 15.52 -10.37
N ILE A 165 -18.39 15.22 -9.61
CA ILE A 165 -18.47 14.03 -8.76
C ILE A 165 -19.63 13.19 -9.28
N TYR A 166 -19.34 11.96 -9.70
CA TYR A 166 -20.37 10.99 -10.06
C TYR A 166 -20.52 9.95 -8.96
N ILE A 167 -21.74 9.71 -8.52
CA ILE A 167 -22.05 8.76 -7.45
C ILE A 167 -22.83 7.60 -8.06
N GLN A 168 -22.35 6.38 -7.80
CA GLN A 168 -23.07 5.16 -8.13
C GLN A 168 -23.62 4.54 -6.85
N TYR A 169 -24.90 4.18 -6.85
CA TYR A 169 -25.55 3.47 -5.76
C TYR A 169 -25.62 1.96 -6.04
N PHE A 170 -25.75 1.15 -4.99
CA PHE A 170 -26.13 -0.26 -5.15
C PHE A 170 -27.50 -0.36 -5.82
N ASN A 171 -27.66 -1.30 -6.76
CA ASN A 171 -28.95 -1.54 -7.40
C ASN A 171 -29.90 -2.16 -6.36
N LYS A 172 -31.11 -1.61 -6.23
CA LYS A 172 -32.14 -2.12 -5.32
C LYS A 172 -32.40 -3.64 -5.50
N LYS A 173 -32.35 -4.15 -6.75
CA LYS A 173 -32.51 -5.59 -7.06
C LYS A 173 -31.41 -6.48 -6.47
N SER A 174 -30.18 -5.99 -6.32
CA SER A 174 -29.09 -6.81 -5.75
C SER A 174 -29.19 -6.98 -4.23
N ASN A 175 -29.87 -6.06 -3.54
CA ASN A 175 -30.09 -6.15 -2.10
C ASN A 175 -31.17 -7.18 -1.77
N GLU A 176 -32.25 -7.23 -2.57
CA GLU A 176 -33.33 -8.23 -2.43
C GLU A 176 -32.83 -9.68 -2.60
N ILE A 177 -31.90 -9.92 -3.53
CA ILE A 177 -31.32 -11.27 -3.75
C ILE A 177 -30.42 -11.70 -2.58
N LYS A 178 -29.71 -10.76 -1.94
CA LYS A 178 -28.87 -11.08 -0.77
C LYS A 178 -29.70 -11.40 0.47
N SER A 179 -30.83 -10.71 0.70
CA SER A 179 -31.74 -10.99 1.82
C SER A 179 -32.53 -12.29 1.67
N LEU A 180 -32.55 -12.89 0.47
CA LEU A 180 -33.20 -14.19 0.21
C LEU A 180 -32.26 -15.38 0.45
N LYS A 181 -30.97 -15.15 0.71
CA LYS A 181 -29.94 -16.19 0.92
C LYS A 181 -29.38 -16.25 2.34
N SER A 182 -29.92 -15.47 3.27
CA SER A 182 -29.66 -15.55 4.71
C SER A 182 -30.83 -16.23 5.42
#